data_AF-A0A4U9I5P6-F1
#
_entry.id   AF-A0A4U9I5P6-F1
#
_cell.length_a   1.000
_cell.length_b   1.000
_cell.length_c   1.000
_cell.angle_alpha   90.00
_cell.angle_beta   90.00
_cell.angle_gamma   90.00
#
_symmetry.space_group_name_H-M   'P 1'
#
loop_
_entity.id
_entity.type
_entity.pdbx_description
1 polymer ?
#
loop_
_entity_poly.entity_id
_entity_poly.type
_entity_poly.pdbx_seq_one_letter_code
_entity_poly.pdbx_strand_id
1 'polypeptide(L)'
;MDAAWGGALLMSEKYRDYLDGIELVDSVTLDFHKQFFQTISCGAFLLKEARHYELMRYQAAYLNSEFDEEAGVPNLVSKSLQTTRRFDALKLWMSLEALGQKKYAEIIDHGVTMAQQVAAYVTEQPLLELVMPPQLASVLFRFRPELNLDDAAIALLNQRIGDALLESGRANVGVTEHNGVTCLKLTLLNPIVTLEDVKVLLSLVERTAHELLAK
;
A
#
# COMPACT_ATOMS: atom_id res chain seq x y z
N MET A 1 -6.72 14.19 4.45
CA MET A 1 -5.51 13.43 4.08
C MET A 1 -5.90 12.05 3.60
N ASP A 2 -5.39 11.61 2.45
CA ASP A 2 -5.51 10.22 2.03
C ASP A 2 -4.36 9.41 2.64
N ALA A 3 -4.67 8.65 3.69
CA ALA A 3 -3.75 7.76 4.37
C ALA A 3 -4.08 6.29 4.09
N ALA A 4 -4.72 5.99 2.95
CA ALA A 4 -5.21 4.65 2.64
C ALA A 4 -4.11 3.60 2.76
N TRP A 5 -2.91 3.89 2.27
CA TRP A 5 -1.76 3.01 2.38
C TRP A 5 -0.95 3.27 3.66
N GLY A 6 -0.44 4.50 3.81
CA GLY A 6 0.51 4.85 4.87
C GLY A 6 -0.08 4.94 6.27
N GLY A 7 -1.42 4.99 6.42
CA GLY A 7 -2.08 5.13 7.72
C GLY A 7 -1.82 3.97 8.68
N ALA A 8 -1.38 2.80 8.18
CA ALA A 8 -0.95 1.69 9.02
C ALA A 8 0.27 2.04 9.88
N LEU A 9 1.08 3.02 9.50
CA LEU A 9 2.21 3.48 10.31
C LEU A 9 1.77 4.07 11.67
N LEU A 10 0.49 4.40 11.87
CA LEU A 10 -0.05 4.73 13.19
C LEU A 10 0.10 3.59 14.21
N MET A 11 0.28 2.34 13.76
CA MET A 11 0.54 1.18 14.63
C MET A 11 2.03 0.95 14.87
N SER A 12 2.89 1.50 14.02
CA SER A 12 4.35 1.36 14.12
C SER A 12 4.89 2.12 15.33
N GLU A 13 5.92 1.58 15.98
CA GLU A 13 6.73 2.35 16.95
C GLU A 13 7.96 2.99 16.28
N LYS A 14 8.39 2.46 15.12
CA LYS A 14 9.62 2.85 14.45
C LYS A 14 9.45 3.92 13.38
N TYR A 15 8.31 3.93 12.69
CA TYR A 15 8.04 4.75 11.50
C TYR A 15 6.80 5.63 11.67
N ARG A 16 6.26 5.74 12.89
CA ARG A 16 5.06 6.55 13.18
C ARG A 16 5.25 8.02 12.81
N ASP A 17 6.46 8.52 12.98
CA ASP A 17 6.91 9.88 12.70
C ASP A 17 6.66 10.30 11.25
N TYR A 18 6.54 9.36 10.32
CA TYR A 18 6.19 9.66 8.92
C TYR A 18 4.77 10.23 8.78
N LEU A 19 3.95 10.12 9.82
CA LEU A 19 2.61 10.67 9.90
C LEU A 19 2.50 11.86 10.85
N ASP A 20 3.61 12.43 11.32
CA ASP A 20 3.57 13.64 12.16
C ASP A 20 2.81 14.76 11.45
N GLY A 21 1.87 15.39 12.16
CA GLY A 21 0.95 16.38 11.59
C GLY A 21 -0.39 15.79 11.11
N ILE A 22 -0.59 14.47 11.15
CA ILE A 22 -1.90 13.84 10.87
C ILE A 22 -3.01 14.38 11.77
N GLU A 23 -2.71 14.79 12.99
CA GLU A 23 -3.67 15.39 13.93
C GLU A 23 -4.16 16.78 13.52
N LEU A 24 -3.46 17.45 12.60
CA LEU A 24 -3.81 18.78 12.13
C LEU A 24 -4.89 18.76 11.05
N VAL A 25 -5.10 17.62 10.37
CA VAL A 25 -6.01 17.52 9.22
C VAL A 25 -7.48 17.36 9.65
N ASP A 26 -8.41 17.81 8.82
CA ASP A 26 -9.84 17.74 9.11
C ASP A 26 -10.46 16.35 8.85
N SER A 27 -9.80 15.55 8.01
CA SER A 27 -10.27 14.20 7.65
C SER A 27 -9.13 13.26 7.27
N VAL A 28 -9.30 11.96 7.54
CA VAL A 28 -8.35 10.90 7.20
C VAL A 28 -9.08 9.72 6.56
N THR A 29 -8.57 9.24 5.43
CA THR A 29 -8.98 7.95 4.84
C THR A 29 -7.97 6.87 5.20
N LEU A 30 -8.44 5.67 5.57
CA LEU A 30 -7.63 4.49 5.89
C LEU A 30 -8.18 3.27 5.13
N ASP A 31 -7.30 2.51 4.47
CA ASP A 31 -7.66 1.22 3.88
C ASP A 31 -7.02 0.09 4.69
N PHE A 32 -7.79 -0.46 5.61
CA PHE A 32 -7.35 -1.60 6.41
C PHE A 32 -7.04 -2.84 5.56
N HIS A 33 -7.64 -2.95 4.37
CA HIS A 33 -7.36 -4.03 3.44
C HIS A 33 -6.05 -3.88 2.66
N LYS A 34 -5.25 -2.83 2.95
CA LYS A 34 -3.89 -2.65 2.43
C LYS A 34 -2.89 -3.08 3.51
N GLN A 35 -2.24 -2.12 4.16
CA GLN A 35 -1.14 -2.37 5.09
C GLN A 35 -1.61 -2.81 6.49
N PHE A 36 -2.91 -2.96 6.71
CA PHE A 36 -3.47 -3.64 7.88
C PHE A 36 -3.95 -5.08 7.57
N PHE A 37 -3.56 -5.68 6.45
CA PHE A 37 -3.73 -7.12 6.22
C PHE A 37 -5.18 -7.64 6.32
N GLN A 38 -6.18 -6.77 6.16
CA GLN A 38 -7.58 -7.19 6.13
C GLN A 38 -7.98 -7.65 4.73
N THR A 39 -8.96 -8.55 4.65
CA THR A 39 -9.54 -8.91 3.37
C THR A 39 -10.37 -7.76 2.79
N ILE A 40 -10.31 -7.59 1.45
CA ILE A 40 -11.10 -6.58 0.73
C ILE A 40 -12.61 -6.86 0.92
N SER A 41 -13.45 -5.85 1.14
CA SER A 41 -13.14 -4.43 1.40
C SER A 41 -13.05 -4.16 2.90
N CYS A 42 -12.14 -3.29 3.35
CA CYS A 42 -12.09 -2.85 4.75
C CYS A 42 -11.40 -1.49 4.86
N GLY A 43 -12.09 -0.47 5.36
CA GLY A 43 -11.53 0.87 5.47
C GLY A 43 -12.35 1.77 6.39
N ALA A 44 -11.83 2.96 6.63
CA ALA A 44 -12.48 3.99 7.42
C ALA A 44 -12.27 5.36 6.78
N PHE A 45 -13.28 6.22 6.93
CA PHE A 45 -13.19 7.64 6.70
C PHE A 45 -13.49 8.35 8.03
N LEU A 46 -12.48 9.03 8.56
CA LEU A 46 -12.51 9.67 9.87
C LEU A 46 -12.59 11.18 9.67
N LEU A 47 -13.53 11.82 10.36
CA LEU A 47 -13.64 13.28 10.43
C LEU A 47 -13.17 13.73 11.81
N LYS A 48 -12.36 14.80 11.84
CA LYS A 48 -11.87 15.41 13.07
C LYS A 48 -13.02 15.93 13.93
N GLU A 49 -14.02 16.53 13.30
CA GLU A 49 -15.22 17.00 13.96
C GLU A 49 -16.42 16.15 13.54
N ALA A 50 -17.01 15.42 14.50
CA ALA A 50 -18.13 14.53 14.24
C ALA A 50 -19.35 15.23 13.64
N ARG A 51 -19.55 16.53 13.92
CA ARG A 51 -20.64 17.33 13.32
C ARG A 51 -20.59 17.36 11.79
N HIS A 52 -19.43 17.16 11.17
CA HIS A 52 -19.31 17.16 9.72
C HIS A 52 -19.95 15.92 9.06
N TYR A 53 -20.25 14.85 9.82
CA TYR A 53 -21.07 13.74 9.31
C TYR A 53 -22.48 14.18 8.90
N GLU A 54 -23.01 15.27 9.50
CA GLU A 54 -24.33 15.83 9.17
C GLU A 54 -24.44 16.29 7.70
N LEU A 55 -23.32 16.61 7.05
CA LEU A 55 -23.31 17.03 5.64
C LEU A 55 -23.78 15.93 4.67
N MET A 56 -23.72 14.67 5.09
CA MET A 56 -24.24 13.53 4.32
C MET A 56 -25.42 12.85 5.00
N ARG A 57 -26.01 13.48 6.02
CA ARG A 57 -27.15 12.91 6.75
C ARG A 57 -28.33 12.78 5.80
N TYR A 58 -28.88 11.58 5.77
CA TYR A 58 -30.19 11.29 5.22
C TYR A 58 -31.05 10.69 6.34
N GLN A 59 -32.27 11.20 6.48
CA GLN A 59 -33.20 10.77 7.51
C GLN A 59 -34.44 10.16 6.87
N ALA A 60 -34.77 8.95 7.29
CA ALA A 60 -36.02 8.30 6.96
C ALA A 60 -36.59 7.63 8.20
N ALA A 61 -37.88 7.86 8.48
CA ALA A 61 -38.53 7.40 9.71
C ALA A 61 -38.43 5.88 9.94
N TYR A 62 -38.30 5.08 8.87
CA TYR A 62 -38.17 3.62 8.95
C TYR A 62 -36.72 3.12 9.14
N LEU A 63 -35.71 4.00 9.06
CA LEU A 63 -34.29 3.67 9.16
C LEU A 63 -33.61 4.29 10.39
N ASN A 64 -33.95 5.54 10.68
CA ASN A 64 -33.38 6.34 11.75
C ASN A 64 -34.44 7.32 12.26
N SER A 65 -35.31 6.82 13.13
CA SER A 65 -36.38 7.62 13.72
C SER A 65 -35.81 8.64 14.71
N GLU A 66 -36.43 9.82 14.81
CA GLU A 66 -36.05 10.84 15.81
C GLU A 66 -36.16 10.30 17.23
N PHE A 67 -37.19 9.49 17.50
CA PHE A 67 -37.37 8.85 18.80
C PHE A 67 -36.18 7.97 19.21
N ASP A 68 -35.67 7.15 18.29
CA ASP A 68 -34.51 6.29 18.57
C ASP A 68 -33.23 7.13 18.71
N GLU A 69 -33.06 8.18 17.91
CA GLU A 69 -31.91 9.08 18.01
C GLU A 69 -31.90 9.87 19.32
N GLU A 70 -33.04 10.43 19.74
CA GLU A 70 -33.22 11.11 21.03
C GLU A 70 -32.99 10.17 22.22
N ALA A 71 -33.36 8.89 22.07
CA ALA A 71 -33.06 7.84 23.04
C ALA A 71 -31.58 7.38 23.02
N GLY A 72 -30.75 7.91 22.11
CA GLY A 72 -29.34 7.60 22.01
C GLY A 72 -29.04 6.22 21.40
N VAL A 73 -29.98 5.63 20.67
CA VAL A 73 -29.79 4.34 19.99
C VAL A 73 -28.70 4.49 18.92
N PRO A 74 -27.61 3.69 18.98
CA PRO A 74 -26.52 3.80 18.02
C PRO A 74 -27.00 3.52 16.58
N ASN A 75 -26.84 4.50 15.71
CA ASN A 75 -27.11 4.37 14.28
C ASN A 75 -25.90 4.85 13.46
N LEU A 76 -25.55 4.11 12.42
CA LEU A 76 -24.43 4.43 11.53
C LEU A 76 -24.87 4.84 10.12
N VAL A 77 -26.17 4.82 9.83
CA VAL A 77 -26.72 5.18 8.51
C VAL A 77 -26.40 6.63 8.17
N SER A 78 -26.47 7.55 9.13
CA SER A 78 -26.11 8.96 8.94
C SER A 78 -24.60 9.23 8.79
N LYS A 79 -23.75 8.21 8.97
CA LYS A 79 -22.29 8.31 8.87
C LYS A 79 -21.71 7.63 7.64
N SER A 80 -22.57 7.29 6.66
CA SER A 80 -22.20 6.49 5.51
C SER A 80 -23.12 6.80 4.33
N LEU A 81 -22.55 6.78 3.12
CA LEU A 81 -23.35 6.84 1.88
C LEU A 81 -24.14 5.54 1.63
N GLN A 82 -23.74 4.44 2.27
CA GLN A 82 -24.42 3.15 2.22
C GLN A 82 -25.32 2.97 3.44
N THR A 83 -26.56 2.52 3.22
CA THR A 83 -27.48 2.05 4.27
C THR A 83 -27.05 0.68 4.79
N THR A 84 -27.22 -0.37 4.00
CA THR A 84 -26.81 -1.73 4.38
C THR A 84 -25.31 -1.92 4.16
N ARG A 85 -24.61 -2.46 5.17
CA ARG A 85 -23.16 -2.70 5.14
C ARG A 85 -22.80 -4.02 5.81
N ARG A 86 -21.64 -4.58 5.43
CA ARG A 86 -21.03 -5.73 6.11
C ARG A 86 -20.46 -5.30 7.46
N PHE A 87 -20.30 -6.27 8.36
CA PHE A 87 -19.65 -6.03 9.66
C PHE A 87 -18.11 -6.07 9.51
N ASP A 88 -17.56 -5.19 8.68
CA ASP A 88 -16.11 -5.16 8.39
C ASP A 88 -15.27 -4.76 9.60
N ALA A 89 -15.87 -4.13 10.62
CA ALA A 89 -15.19 -3.85 11.87
C ALA A 89 -14.85 -5.12 12.65
N LEU A 90 -15.60 -6.22 12.48
CA LEU A 90 -15.35 -7.48 13.18
C LEU A 90 -14.01 -8.10 12.80
N LYS A 91 -13.71 -8.21 11.49
CA LYS A 91 -12.46 -8.82 11.03
C LYS A 91 -11.23 -8.02 11.45
N LEU A 92 -11.33 -6.68 11.43
CA LEU A 92 -10.28 -5.80 11.93
C LEU A 92 -10.08 -6.02 13.44
N TRP A 93 -11.16 -5.98 14.22
CA TRP A 93 -11.11 -6.22 15.66
C TRP A 93 -10.52 -7.59 15.99
N MET A 94 -11.00 -8.66 15.35
CA MET A 94 -10.48 -10.02 15.55
C MET A 94 -8.98 -10.11 15.24
N SER A 95 -8.51 -9.44 14.19
CA SER A 95 -7.07 -9.43 13.85
C SER A 95 -6.24 -8.71 14.89
N LEU A 96 -6.74 -7.58 15.42
CA LEU A 96 -6.09 -6.82 16.49
C LEU A 96 -6.06 -7.61 17.81
N GLU A 97 -7.15 -8.27 18.18
CA GLU A 97 -7.23 -9.12 19.38
C GLU A 97 -6.33 -10.36 19.26
N ALA A 98 -6.34 -11.03 18.11
CA ALA A 98 -5.58 -12.27 17.91
C ALA A 98 -4.07 -12.06 17.87
N LEU A 99 -3.60 -10.96 17.25
CA LEU A 99 -2.17 -10.67 17.11
C LEU A 99 -1.64 -9.78 18.24
N GLY A 100 -2.48 -8.90 18.76
CA GLY A 100 -2.07 -7.80 19.62
C GLY A 100 -1.35 -6.69 18.84
N GLN A 101 -1.35 -5.49 19.42
CA GLN A 101 -0.76 -4.29 18.80
C GLN A 101 0.71 -4.48 18.43
N LYS A 102 1.53 -5.05 19.32
CA LYS A 102 2.97 -5.25 19.10
C LYS A 102 3.25 -6.10 17.87
N LYS A 103 2.59 -7.25 17.73
CA LYS A 103 2.84 -8.13 16.58
C LYS A 103 2.40 -7.50 15.27
N TYR A 104 1.32 -6.75 15.31
CA TYR A 104 0.83 -5.98 14.18
C TYR A 104 1.83 -4.91 13.74
N ALA A 105 2.42 -4.18 14.69
CA ALA A 105 3.47 -3.20 14.45
C ALA A 105 4.70 -3.85 13.79
N GLU A 106 5.18 -4.98 14.32
CA GLU A 106 6.31 -5.73 13.75
C GLU A 106 6.08 -6.12 12.28
N ILE A 107 4.86 -6.56 11.94
CA ILE A 107 4.47 -6.92 10.57
C ILE A 107 4.54 -5.71 9.64
N ILE A 108 4.03 -4.55 10.09
CA ILE A 108 4.05 -3.30 9.33
C ILE A 108 5.49 -2.80 9.15
N ASP A 109 6.28 -2.84 10.21
CA ASP A 109 7.68 -2.41 10.24
C ASP A 109 8.57 -3.27 9.35
N HIS A 110 8.27 -4.57 9.25
CA HIS A 110 8.97 -5.49 8.37
C HIS A 110 8.90 -5.03 6.92
N GLY A 111 7.71 -4.66 6.42
CA GLY A 111 7.55 -4.21 5.03
C GLY A 111 8.35 -2.95 4.70
N VAL A 112 8.35 -1.96 5.61
CA VAL A 112 9.12 -0.71 5.43
C VAL A 112 10.62 -0.97 5.52
N THR A 113 11.06 -1.76 6.52
CA THR A 113 12.47 -2.12 6.68
C THR A 113 12.99 -2.93 5.49
N MET A 114 12.20 -3.88 4.99
CA MET A 114 12.54 -4.67 3.81
C MET A 114 12.69 -3.77 2.58
N ALA A 115 11.81 -2.77 2.39
CA ALA A 115 11.93 -1.83 1.27
C ALA A 115 13.26 -1.05 1.33
N GLN A 116 13.67 -0.60 2.51
CA GLN A 116 14.96 0.06 2.71
C GLN A 116 16.15 -0.87 2.39
N GLN A 117 16.09 -2.13 2.84
CA GLN A 117 17.12 -3.13 2.55
C GLN A 117 17.22 -3.45 1.06
N VAL A 118 16.08 -3.62 0.40
CA VAL A 118 16.01 -3.86 -1.05
C VAL A 118 16.54 -2.66 -1.82
N ALA A 119 16.21 -1.43 -1.42
CA ALA A 119 16.71 -0.23 -2.06
C ALA A 119 18.24 -0.10 -1.93
N ALA A 120 18.81 -0.43 -0.77
CA ALA A 120 20.25 -0.49 -0.57
C ALA A 120 20.89 -1.52 -1.52
N TYR A 121 20.34 -2.74 -1.58
CA TYR A 121 20.83 -3.79 -2.48
C TYR A 121 20.74 -3.40 -3.96
N VAL A 122 19.62 -2.79 -4.39
CA VAL A 122 19.44 -2.28 -5.77
C VAL A 122 20.50 -1.24 -6.11
N THR A 123 20.82 -0.34 -5.19
CA THR A 123 21.84 0.71 -5.40
C THR A 123 23.25 0.14 -5.59
N GLU A 124 23.52 -1.05 -5.06
CA GLU A 124 24.78 -1.76 -5.22
C GLU A 124 24.88 -2.54 -6.55
N GLN A 125 23.77 -2.70 -7.29
CA GLN A 125 23.78 -3.44 -8.56
C GLN A 125 24.14 -2.54 -9.75
N PRO A 126 25.08 -2.95 -10.61
CA PRO A 126 25.52 -2.12 -11.75
C PRO A 126 24.45 -1.92 -12.82
N LEU A 127 23.51 -2.87 -12.94
CA LEU A 127 22.46 -2.87 -13.97
C LEU A 127 21.09 -2.44 -13.44
N LEU A 128 20.97 -2.14 -12.15
CA LEU A 128 19.73 -1.66 -11.57
C LEU A 128 19.90 -0.21 -11.11
N GLU A 129 18.91 0.61 -11.43
CA GLU A 129 18.83 2.00 -10.99
C GLU A 129 17.71 2.10 -9.94
N LEU A 130 18.04 2.51 -8.73
CA LEU A 130 17.03 2.94 -7.76
C LEU A 130 16.44 4.28 -8.21
N VAL A 131 15.13 4.35 -8.38
CA VAL A 131 14.45 5.56 -8.89
C VAL A 131 14.31 6.62 -7.80
N MET A 132 13.99 6.20 -6.57
CA MET A 132 13.88 7.10 -5.41
C MET A 132 14.02 6.32 -4.09
N PRO A 133 14.42 6.98 -2.98
CA PRO A 133 14.40 6.37 -1.66
C PRO A 133 12.98 5.90 -1.28
N PRO A 134 12.81 4.67 -0.75
CA PRO A 134 11.51 4.18 -0.34
C PRO A 134 11.03 4.88 0.93
N GLN A 135 9.77 5.32 0.93
CA GLN A 135 9.10 5.92 2.10
C GLN A 135 8.16 4.95 2.83
N LEU A 136 7.74 3.89 2.15
CA LEU A 136 6.84 2.85 2.68
C LEU A 136 7.36 1.48 2.21
N ALA A 137 6.53 0.44 2.27
CA ALA A 137 6.83 -0.90 1.79
C ALA A 137 6.84 -1.01 0.25
N SER A 138 7.42 -0.04 -0.48
CA SER A 138 7.50 -0.06 -1.93
C SER A 138 8.84 0.47 -2.45
N VAL A 139 9.39 -0.20 -3.46
CA VAL A 139 10.66 0.17 -4.11
C VAL A 139 10.41 0.35 -5.59
N LEU A 140 10.82 1.50 -6.12
CA LEU A 140 10.81 1.81 -7.55
C LEU A 140 12.23 1.72 -8.09
N PHE A 141 12.41 0.95 -9.15
CA PHE A 141 13.71 0.72 -9.76
C PHE A 141 13.57 0.50 -11.27
N ARG A 142 14.68 0.57 -11.99
CA ARG A 142 14.75 0.24 -13.41
C ARG A 142 15.89 -0.73 -13.64
N PHE A 143 15.74 -1.60 -14.63
CA PHE A 143 16.89 -2.20 -15.29
C PHE A 143 17.48 -1.20 -16.28
N ARG A 144 18.79 -0.94 -16.18
CA ARG A 144 19.56 -0.10 -17.11
C ARG A 144 20.78 -0.89 -17.61
N PRO A 145 20.78 -1.35 -18.87
CA PRO A 145 21.95 -2.02 -19.44
C PRO A 145 23.13 -1.04 -19.60
N GLU A 146 24.34 -1.57 -19.75
CA GLU A 146 25.52 -0.77 -20.12
C GLU A 146 25.42 -0.15 -21.53
N LEU A 147 24.45 -0.60 -22.33
CA LEU A 147 24.12 -0.01 -23.62
C LEU A 147 23.57 1.41 -23.43
N ASN A 148 24.08 2.35 -24.22
CA ASN A 148 23.59 3.74 -24.21
C ASN A 148 22.23 3.84 -24.91
N LEU A 149 21.18 3.46 -24.21
CA LEU A 149 19.79 3.57 -24.63
C LEU A 149 19.21 4.92 -24.20
N ASP A 150 18.35 5.49 -25.04
CA ASP A 150 17.55 6.65 -24.64
C ASP A 150 16.43 6.25 -23.65
N ASP A 151 15.83 7.24 -23.02
CA ASP A 151 14.80 7.02 -22.01
C ASP A 151 13.56 6.29 -22.56
N ALA A 152 13.23 6.48 -23.85
CA ALA A 152 12.11 5.77 -24.49
C ALA A 152 12.41 4.27 -24.63
N ALA A 153 13.63 3.92 -25.02
CA ALA A 153 14.08 2.53 -25.10
C ALA A 153 14.20 1.90 -23.70
N ILE A 154 14.67 2.63 -22.68
CA ILE A 154 14.69 2.16 -21.28
C ILE A 154 13.28 1.92 -20.77
N ALA A 155 12.35 2.83 -21.05
CA ALA A 155 10.94 2.69 -20.66
C ALA A 155 10.33 1.43 -21.27
N LEU A 156 10.47 1.26 -22.60
CA LEU A 156 9.95 0.09 -23.31
C LEU A 156 10.58 -1.21 -22.80
N LEU A 157 11.89 -1.23 -22.53
CA LEU A 157 12.58 -2.39 -21.99
C LEU A 157 12.00 -2.80 -20.62
N ASN A 158 11.83 -1.85 -19.70
CA ASN A 158 11.29 -2.14 -18.37
C ASN A 158 9.82 -2.60 -18.41
N GLN A 159 9.01 -2.05 -19.31
CA GLN A 159 7.66 -2.56 -19.58
C GLN A 159 7.71 -4.02 -20.03
N ARG A 160 8.53 -4.33 -21.04
CA ARG A 160 8.66 -5.69 -21.59
C ARG A 160 9.19 -6.70 -20.58
N ILE A 161 10.06 -6.27 -19.65
CA ILE A 161 10.54 -7.14 -18.56
C ILE A 161 9.37 -7.53 -17.65
N GLY A 162 8.55 -6.56 -17.23
CA GLY A 162 7.37 -6.81 -16.40
C GLY A 162 6.39 -7.77 -17.09
N ASP A 163 6.09 -7.51 -18.36
CA ASP A 163 5.17 -8.33 -19.17
C ASP A 163 5.70 -9.76 -19.33
N ALA A 164 6.97 -9.93 -19.70
CA ALA A 164 7.57 -11.25 -19.90
C ALA A 164 7.65 -12.07 -18.59
N LEU A 165 7.90 -11.43 -17.45
CA LEU A 165 7.85 -12.09 -16.15
C LEU A 165 6.44 -12.59 -15.82
N LEU A 166 5.43 -11.75 -16.04
CA LEU A 166 4.03 -12.08 -15.81
C LEU A 166 3.57 -13.23 -16.73
N GLU A 167 3.84 -13.13 -18.03
CA GLU A 167 3.51 -14.16 -19.02
C GLU A 167 4.18 -15.50 -18.70
N SER A 168 5.42 -15.47 -18.21
CA SER A 168 6.13 -16.70 -17.83
C SER A 168 5.61 -17.36 -16.55
N GLY A 169 4.78 -16.67 -15.76
CA GLY A 169 4.30 -17.14 -14.46
C GLY A 169 5.36 -17.19 -13.36
N ARG A 170 6.59 -16.73 -13.62
CA ARG A 170 7.71 -16.78 -12.67
C ARG A 170 7.62 -15.68 -11.60
N ALA A 171 7.10 -14.50 -11.96
CA ALA A 171 6.93 -13.38 -11.05
C ALA A 171 5.87 -12.40 -11.57
N ASN A 172 5.24 -11.66 -10.66
CA ASN A 172 4.43 -10.49 -11.00
C ASN A 172 5.11 -9.25 -10.40
N VAL A 173 5.71 -8.43 -11.26
CA VAL A 173 6.39 -7.19 -10.87
C VAL A 173 5.54 -6.02 -11.37
N GLY A 174 5.18 -5.11 -10.46
CA GLY A 174 4.38 -3.96 -10.84
C GLY A 174 5.14 -3.04 -11.80
N VAL A 175 4.41 -2.31 -12.62
CA VAL A 175 4.98 -1.31 -13.53
C VAL A 175 4.31 0.04 -13.27
N THR A 176 5.10 1.11 -13.32
CA THR A 176 4.63 2.50 -13.20
C THR A 176 5.58 3.42 -13.95
N GLU A 177 5.44 4.73 -13.82
CA GLU A 177 6.31 5.71 -14.46
C GLU A 177 6.82 6.74 -13.46
N HIS A 178 8.04 7.21 -13.67
CA HIS A 178 8.59 8.37 -12.98
C HIS A 178 9.28 9.27 -14.00
N ASN A 179 8.88 10.55 -14.06
CA ASN A 179 9.33 11.52 -15.06
C ASN A 179 9.18 11.02 -16.51
N GLY A 180 8.09 10.30 -16.82
CA GLY A 180 7.80 9.78 -18.16
C GLY A 180 8.61 8.55 -18.58
N VAL A 181 9.41 7.97 -17.67
CA VAL A 181 10.19 6.76 -17.93
C VAL A 181 9.68 5.64 -17.05
N THR A 182 9.31 4.52 -17.67
CA THR A 182 8.77 3.33 -17.02
C THR A 182 9.74 2.77 -15.97
N CYS A 183 9.17 2.36 -14.83
CA CYS A 183 9.86 1.77 -13.70
C CYS A 183 9.17 0.47 -13.29
N LEU A 184 9.97 -0.48 -12.82
CA LEU A 184 9.49 -1.65 -12.09
C LEU A 184 9.22 -1.26 -10.63
N LYS A 185 8.20 -1.88 -10.03
CA LYS A 185 7.73 -1.61 -8.68
C LYS A 185 7.60 -2.90 -7.89
N LEU A 186 8.30 -2.95 -6.76
CA LEU A 186 8.05 -3.94 -5.72
C LEU A 186 7.11 -3.36 -4.66
N THR A 187 6.20 -4.20 -4.18
CA THR A 187 5.30 -3.90 -3.05
C THR A 187 5.46 -5.01 -2.02
N LEU A 188 6.14 -4.71 -0.92
CA LEU A 188 6.69 -5.67 0.04
C LEU A 188 5.74 -5.83 1.23
N LEU A 189 4.58 -6.44 0.97
CA LEU A 189 3.56 -6.66 2.00
C LEU A 189 3.63 -8.05 2.65
N ASN A 190 4.15 -9.07 1.98
CA ASN A 190 4.15 -10.42 2.54
C ASN A 190 5.11 -10.50 3.75
N PRO A 191 4.61 -10.76 4.98
CA PRO A 191 5.42 -10.64 6.20
C PRO A 191 6.47 -11.74 6.37
N ILE A 192 6.39 -12.81 5.57
CA ILE A 192 7.36 -13.91 5.61
C ILE A 192 8.42 -13.83 4.51
N VAL A 193 8.30 -12.86 3.58
CA VAL A 193 9.31 -12.65 2.54
C VAL A 193 10.58 -12.07 3.16
N THR A 194 11.72 -12.64 2.78
CA THR A 194 13.06 -12.22 3.18
C THR A 194 13.77 -11.44 2.08
N LEU A 195 14.89 -10.80 2.41
CA LEU A 195 15.71 -10.11 1.41
C LEU A 195 16.24 -11.08 0.34
N GLU A 196 16.57 -12.32 0.72
CA GLU A 196 17.06 -13.33 -0.23
C GLU A 196 15.99 -13.73 -1.25
N ASP A 197 14.73 -13.83 -0.84
CA ASP A 197 13.61 -14.07 -1.77
C ASP A 197 13.50 -12.93 -2.80
N VAL A 198 13.68 -11.68 -2.34
CA VAL A 198 13.65 -10.51 -3.24
C VAL A 198 14.85 -10.49 -4.18
N LYS A 199 16.05 -10.86 -3.73
CA LYS A 199 17.25 -10.97 -4.58
C LYS A 199 17.06 -12.00 -5.70
N VAL A 200 16.39 -13.12 -5.41
CA VAL A 200 16.03 -14.11 -6.44
C VAL A 200 15.12 -13.47 -7.50
N LEU A 201 14.13 -12.68 -7.09
CA LEU A 201 13.27 -11.95 -8.02
C LEU A 201 14.04 -10.90 -8.84
N LEU A 202 14.93 -10.13 -8.23
CA LEU A 202 15.77 -9.15 -8.95
C LEU A 202 16.70 -9.84 -9.96
N SER A 203 17.26 -11.00 -9.60
CA SER A 203 18.04 -11.82 -10.55
C SER A 203 17.20 -12.31 -11.73
N LEU A 204 15.90 -12.59 -11.53
CA LEU A 204 14.98 -12.94 -12.60
C LEU A 204 14.67 -11.74 -13.51
N VAL A 205 14.58 -10.52 -12.95
CA VAL A 205 14.45 -9.28 -13.71
C VAL A 205 15.65 -9.10 -14.65
N GLU A 206 16.88 -9.19 -14.14
CA GLU A 206 18.10 -9.05 -14.94
C GLU A 206 18.20 -10.12 -16.03
N ARG A 207 17.95 -11.40 -15.68
CA ARG A 207 17.96 -12.49 -16.66
C ARG A 207 16.96 -12.26 -17.79
N THR A 208 15.74 -11.85 -17.43
CA THR A 208 14.68 -11.57 -18.42
C THR A 208 15.07 -10.39 -19.32
N ALA A 209 15.71 -9.36 -18.76
CA ALA A 209 16.21 -8.23 -19.53
C ALA A 209 17.26 -8.67 -20.56
N HIS A 210 18.22 -9.51 -20.17
CA HIS A 210 19.23 -10.05 -21.09
C HIS A 210 18.62 -10.93 -22.19
N GLU A 211 17.63 -11.77 -21.86
CA GLU A 211 16.90 -12.58 -22.84
C GLU A 211 16.14 -11.71 -23.87
N LEU A 212 15.63 -10.55 -23.45
CA LEU A 212 14.91 -9.61 -24.31
C LEU A 212 15.85 -8.79 -25.21
N LEU A 213 17.06 -8.48 -24.73
CA LEU A 213 18.08 -7.73 -25.48
C LEU A 213 18.83 -8.62 -26.49
N ALA A 214 18.84 -9.94 -26.29
CA ALA A 214 19.48 -10.91 -27.19
C ALA A 214 18.61 -11.27 -28.41
N LYS A 215 17.35 -10.82 -28.45
CA LYS A 215 16.40 -11.05 -29.56
C LYS A 215 16.35 -9.83 -30.48
#